data_AF-A0A1U7LTJ8-F1
#
_entry.id   AF-A0A1U7LTJ8-F1
#
_cell.length_a   1.000
_cell.length_b   1.000
_cell.length_c   1.000
_cell.angle_alpha   90.00
_cell.angle_beta   90.00
_cell.angle_gamma   90.00
#
_symmetry.space_group_name_H-M   'P 1'
#
loop_
_entity.id
_entity.type
_entity.pdbx_description
1 polymer ?
#
loop_
_entity_poly.entity_id
_entity_poly.type
_entity_poly.pdbx_seq_one_letter_code
_entity_poly.pdbx_strand_id
1 'polypeptide(L)'
;MISPLLEILYQATHSKIQAVVLDMFPIGCLVFGTISIATTSSRLTFAFARDNGLPLSPHLAKISNGVPRNSLFLTIIIDVFFGLLYFVSDSALHAILSASVVALGISYGLPIFTLLLRGRSFLPKAAFSLGRWGLFVNYLGLSFILLTTILFLFPAHRVVDASSMSMDFILHH
;
A
#
# COMPACT_ATOMS: atom_id res chain seq x y z
N MET A 1 -17.64 14.48 5.13
CA MET A 1 -16.50 14.24 6.05
C MET A 1 -15.38 15.16 5.61
N ILE A 2 -14.96 16.11 6.45
CA ILE A 2 -13.77 16.94 6.17
C ILE A 2 -12.56 16.01 6.25
N SER A 3 -11.69 16.04 5.25
CA SER A 3 -10.47 15.23 5.26
C SER A 3 -9.67 15.56 6.54
N PRO A 4 -9.15 14.57 7.29
CA PRO A 4 -8.45 14.82 8.56
C PRO A 4 -7.27 15.79 8.42
N LEU A 5 -6.64 15.82 7.24
CA LEU A 5 -5.62 16.80 6.87
C LEU A 5 -6.16 18.24 6.90
N LEU A 6 -7.33 18.49 6.30
CA LEU A 6 -7.94 19.81 6.26
C LEU A 6 -8.35 20.28 7.66
N GLU A 7 -8.73 19.37 8.56
CA GLU A 7 -9.06 19.70 9.95
C GLU A 7 -7.82 20.10 10.76
N ILE A 8 -6.71 19.40 10.60
CA ILE A 8 -5.41 19.77 11.19
C ILE A 8 -4.97 21.14 10.66
N LEU A 9 -5.08 21.35 9.34
CA LEU A 9 -4.73 22.64 8.72
C LEU A 9 -5.67 23.75 9.18
N TYR A 10 -6.95 23.46 9.35
CA TYR A 10 -7.91 24.43 9.89
C TYR A 10 -7.61 24.79 11.35
N GLN A 11 -7.24 23.81 12.18
CA GLN A 11 -6.82 24.02 13.57
C GLN A 11 -5.52 24.83 13.65
N ALA A 12 -4.57 24.60 12.74
CA ALA A 12 -3.30 25.34 12.72
C ALA A 12 -3.44 26.79 12.23
N THR A 13 -4.42 27.06 11.36
CA THR A 13 -4.50 28.35 10.64
C THR A 13 -5.68 29.23 11.08
N HIS A 14 -6.65 28.69 11.82
CA HIS A 14 -7.89 29.34 12.26
C HIS A 14 -8.75 29.99 11.15
N SER A 15 -8.41 29.76 9.88
CA SER A 15 -9.08 30.33 8.71
C SER A 15 -9.32 29.27 7.65
N LYS A 16 -10.58 29.14 7.19
CA LYS A 16 -11.01 28.14 6.20
C LYS A 16 -10.31 28.32 4.85
N ILE A 17 -10.11 29.57 4.43
CA ILE A 17 -9.53 29.89 3.12
C ILE A 17 -8.05 29.49 3.08
N GLN A 18 -7.31 29.81 4.15
CA GLN A 18 -5.88 29.51 4.20
C GLN A 18 -5.62 28.00 4.29
N ALA A 19 -6.47 27.26 5.02
CA ALA A 19 -6.40 25.81 5.09
C ALA A 19 -6.63 25.15 3.71
N VAL A 20 -7.61 25.61 2.93
CA VAL A 20 -7.88 25.08 1.59
C VAL A 20 -6.75 25.41 0.59
N VAL A 21 -6.20 26.62 0.64
CA VAL A 21 -5.07 27.01 -0.24
C VAL A 21 -3.84 26.17 0.07
N LEU A 22 -3.57 25.89 1.34
CA LEU A 22 -2.45 25.06 1.75
C LEU A 22 -2.66 23.58 1.37
N ASP A 23 -3.91 23.11 1.35
CA ASP A 23 -4.28 21.75 0.93
C ASP A 23 -4.16 21.52 -0.59
N MET A 24 -4.20 22.57 -1.42
CA MET A 24 -3.99 22.43 -2.87
C MET A 24 -2.60 21.91 -3.23
N PHE A 25 -1.59 22.23 -2.42
CA PHE A 25 -0.21 21.76 -2.64
C PHE A 25 -0.07 20.22 -2.50
N PRO A 26 -0.45 19.58 -1.38
CA PRO A 26 -0.39 18.14 -1.25
C PRO A 26 -1.31 17.41 -2.25
N ILE A 27 -2.49 17.97 -2.59
CA ILE A 27 -3.34 17.42 -3.65
C ILE A 27 -2.60 17.38 -4.99
N GLY A 28 -1.90 18.46 -5.36
CA GLY A 28 -1.06 18.49 -6.55
C GLY A 28 0.01 17.40 -6.53
N CYS A 29 0.74 17.26 -5.42
CA CYS A 29 1.74 16.20 -5.25
C CYS A 29 1.15 14.79 -5.39
N LEU A 30 -0.06 14.55 -4.86
CA LEU A 30 -0.74 13.27 -4.97
C LEU A 30 -1.07 12.91 -6.42
N VAL A 31 -1.50 13.87 -7.25
CA VAL A 31 -1.77 13.63 -8.68
C VAL A 31 -0.50 13.22 -9.43
N PHE A 32 0.63 13.90 -9.19
CA PHE A 32 1.89 13.49 -9.81
C PHE A 32 2.38 12.13 -9.27
N GLY A 33 2.17 11.88 -7.98
CA GLY A 33 2.52 10.62 -7.32
C GLY A 33 1.76 9.43 -7.90
N THR A 34 0.44 9.56 -8.10
CA THR A 34 -0.40 8.48 -8.66
C THR A 34 0.00 8.16 -10.09
N ILE A 35 0.29 9.14 -10.94
CA ILE A 35 0.79 8.92 -12.31
C ILE A 35 2.13 8.16 -12.29
N SER A 36 3.03 8.54 -11.39
CA SER A 36 4.34 7.88 -11.23
C SER A 36 4.20 6.42 -10.78
N ILE A 37 3.31 6.16 -9.81
CA ILE A 37 3.02 4.81 -9.32
C ILE A 37 2.36 3.98 -10.41
N ALA A 38 1.34 4.49 -11.10
CA ALA A 38 0.66 3.79 -12.19
C ALA A 38 1.64 3.40 -13.32
N THR A 39 2.57 4.31 -13.66
CA THR A 39 3.63 4.04 -14.63
C THR A 39 4.56 2.93 -14.16
N THR A 40 4.95 2.96 -12.88
CA THR A 40 5.84 1.96 -12.28
C THR A 40 5.17 0.58 -12.21
N SER A 41 3.92 0.52 -11.72
CA SER A 41 3.12 -0.71 -11.66
C SER A 41 2.94 -1.34 -13.03
N SER A 42 2.65 -0.55 -14.06
CA SER A 42 2.54 -1.04 -15.44
C SER A 42 3.86 -1.67 -15.93
N ARG A 43 5.02 -1.08 -15.61
CA ARG A 43 6.35 -1.63 -15.95
C ARG A 43 6.65 -2.92 -15.18
N LEU A 44 6.28 -3.01 -13.90
CA LEU A 44 6.44 -4.22 -13.09
C LEU A 44 5.60 -5.37 -13.65
N THR A 45 4.33 -5.11 -13.95
CA THR A 45 3.41 -6.08 -14.58
C THR A 45 3.95 -6.55 -15.93
N PHE A 46 4.49 -5.62 -16.73
CA PHE A 46 5.13 -5.98 -18.00
C PHE A 46 6.36 -6.87 -17.83
N ALA A 47 7.24 -6.56 -16.86
CA ALA A 47 8.40 -7.39 -16.56
C ALA A 47 7.99 -8.80 -16.09
N PHE A 48 6.96 -8.89 -15.23
CA PHE A 48 6.38 -10.16 -14.80
C PHE A 48 5.76 -10.96 -15.95
N ALA A 49 5.08 -10.28 -16.88
CA ALA A 49 4.54 -10.90 -18.09
C ALA A 49 5.67 -11.42 -19.00
N ARG A 50 6.79 -10.70 -19.13
CA ARG A 50 7.95 -11.15 -19.91
C ARG A 50 8.56 -12.43 -19.32
N ASP A 51 8.52 -12.59 -18.01
CA ASP A 51 9.01 -13.78 -17.32
C ASP A 51 7.98 -14.95 -17.33
N ASN A 52 6.94 -14.86 -18.19
CA ASN A 52 5.84 -15.82 -18.31
C ASN A 52 5.03 -16.07 -17.03
N GLY A 53 5.05 -15.12 -16.09
CA GLY A 53 4.38 -15.26 -14.78
C GLY A 53 2.87 -15.02 -14.77
N LEU A 54 2.23 -14.70 -15.91
CA LEU A 54 0.80 -14.36 -15.98
C LEU A 54 0.05 -15.24 -16.99
N PRO A 55 -1.22 -15.60 -16.72
CA PRO A 55 -2.04 -16.49 -17.57
C PRO A 55 -2.40 -15.93 -18.98
N LEU A 56 -1.88 -14.77 -19.37
CA LEU A 56 -1.93 -14.21 -20.73
C LEU A 56 -0.60 -13.49 -21.08
N SER A 57 0.53 -14.06 -20.64
CA SER A 57 1.87 -13.48 -20.84
C SER A 57 2.16 -12.98 -22.27
N PRO A 58 1.81 -13.67 -23.37
CA PRO A 58 2.15 -13.18 -24.71
C PRO A 58 1.34 -11.94 -25.13
N HIS A 59 0.12 -11.76 -24.60
CA HIS A 59 -0.69 -10.58 -24.86
C HIS A 59 -0.30 -9.40 -23.97
N LEU A 60 0.10 -9.65 -22.71
CA LEU A 60 0.49 -8.61 -21.75
C LEU A 60 1.93 -8.11 -21.97
N ALA A 61 2.81 -8.97 -22.50
CA ALA A 61 4.19 -8.65 -22.86
C ALA A 61 4.33 -7.96 -24.24
N LYS A 62 3.22 -7.57 -24.88
CA LYS A 62 3.26 -6.82 -26.15
C LYS A 62 3.44 -5.33 -25.88
N ILE A 63 4.62 -4.80 -26.21
CA ILE A 63 4.89 -3.34 -26.23
C ILE A 63 4.29 -2.74 -27.52
N SER A 64 3.60 -1.61 -27.39
CA SER A 64 3.19 -0.77 -28.52
C SER A 64 3.71 0.64 -28.28
N ASN A 65 4.54 1.15 -29.19
CA ASN A 65 5.13 2.51 -29.13
C ASN A 65 5.92 2.82 -27.84
N GLY A 66 6.72 1.85 -27.35
CA GLY A 66 7.56 2.04 -26.15
C GLY A 66 6.81 2.01 -24.82
N VAL A 67 5.48 1.84 -24.82
CA VAL A 67 4.64 1.76 -23.61
C VAL A 67 3.90 0.42 -23.58
N PRO A 68 3.91 -0.31 -22.44
CA PRO A 68 3.19 -1.57 -22.29
C PRO A 68 1.69 -1.31 -22.08
N ARG A 69 0.99 -0.92 -23.15
CA ARG A 69 -0.42 -0.49 -23.12
C ARG A 69 -1.35 -1.54 -22.50
N ASN A 70 -1.13 -2.81 -22.80
CA ASN A 70 -1.97 -3.90 -22.27
C ASN A 70 -1.79 -4.10 -20.76
N SER A 71 -0.55 -3.97 -20.26
CA SER A 71 -0.28 -4.02 -18.82
C SER A 71 -0.82 -2.78 -18.09
N LEU A 72 -0.79 -1.62 -18.75
CA LEU A 72 -1.41 -0.39 -18.23
C LEU A 72 -2.93 -0.53 -18.11
N PHE A 73 -3.62 -1.03 -19.14
CA PHE A 73 -5.07 -1.26 -19.08
C PHE A 73 -5.45 -2.22 -17.96
N LEU A 74 -4.71 -3.31 -17.79
CA LEU A 74 -4.96 -4.26 -16.69
C LEU A 74 -4.83 -3.56 -15.33
N THR A 75 -3.79 -2.75 -15.14
CA THR A 75 -3.57 -2.00 -13.89
C THR A 75 -4.72 -1.02 -13.63
N ILE A 76 -5.14 -0.27 -14.65
CA ILE A 76 -6.27 0.67 -14.55
C ILE A 76 -7.58 -0.06 -14.22
N ILE A 77 -7.84 -1.22 -14.83
CA ILE A 77 -9.06 -2.00 -14.54
C ILE A 77 -9.09 -2.43 -13.07
N ILE A 78 -7.95 -2.86 -12.53
CA ILE A 78 -7.81 -3.23 -11.12
C ILE A 78 -8.02 -2.01 -10.21
N ASP A 79 -7.42 -0.86 -10.55
CA ASP A 79 -7.61 0.37 -9.79
C ASP A 79 -9.07 0.84 -9.79
N VAL A 80 -9.77 0.73 -10.93
CA VAL A 80 -11.20 1.03 -11.04
C VAL A 80 -12.04 0.07 -10.19
N PHE A 81 -11.66 -1.21 -10.12
CA PHE A 81 -12.34 -2.17 -9.26
C PHE A 81 -12.19 -1.81 -7.77
N PHE A 82 -11.00 -1.41 -7.33
CA PHE A 82 -10.80 -0.89 -5.97
C PHE A 82 -11.55 0.44 -5.74
N GLY A 83 -11.60 1.31 -6.74
CA GLY A 83 -12.40 2.54 -6.71
C GLY A 83 -13.90 2.27 -6.60
N LEU A 84 -14.41 1.22 -7.24
CA LEU A 84 -15.81 0.79 -7.12
C LEU A 84 -16.12 0.27 -5.72
N LEU A 85 -15.16 -0.38 -5.06
CA LEU A 85 -15.33 -0.87 -3.69
C LEU A 85 -15.58 0.26 -2.68
N TYR A 86 -15.06 1.46 -2.95
CA TYR A 86 -15.36 2.65 -2.16
C TYR A 86 -16.87 2.94 -2.08
N PHE A 87 -17.63 2.68 -3.15
CA PHE A 87 -19.09 2.85 -3.14
C PHE A 87 -19.84 1.77 -2.36
N VAL A 88 -19.20 0.63 -2.08
CA VAL A 88 -19.83 -0.49 -1.38
C VAL A 88 -19.73 -0.31 0.14
N SER A 89 -18.52 -0.05 0.65
CA SER A 89 -18.30 0.10 2.09
C SER A 89 -16.95 0.74 2.39
N ASP A 90 -16.97 1.82 3.17
CA ASP A 90 -15.75 2.45 3.70
C ASP A 90 -14.91 1.47 4.55
N SER A 91 -15.57 0.62 5.35
CA SER A 91 -14.87 -0.37 6.18
C SER A 91 -14.11 -1.42 5.37
N ALA A 92 -14.67 -1.87 4.24
CA ALA A 92 -14.03 -2.84 3.36
C ALA A 92 -12.79 -2.24 2.70
N LEU A 93 -12.88 -0.99 2.23
CA LEU A 93 -11.75 -0.29 1.64
C LEU A 93 -10.64 -0.04 2.66
N HIS A 94 -10.97 0.42 3.86
CA HIS A 94 -9.97 0.62 4.92
C HIS A 94 -9.26 -0.69 5.30
N ALA A 95 -9.98 -1.80 5.38
CA ALA A 95 -9.39 -3.12 5.62
C ALA A 95 -8.38 -3.49 4.51
N ILE A 96 -8.76 -3.32 3.24
CA ILE A 96 -7.87 -3.61 2.11
C ILE A 96 -6.65 -2.69 2.07
N LEU A 97 -6.81 -1.39 2.29
CA LEU A 97 -5.70 -0.44 2.31
C LEU A 97 -4.68 -0.84 3.39
N SER A 98 -5.16 -1.20 4.58
CA SER A 98 -4.30 -1.64 5.67
C SER A 98 -3.56 -2.94 5.33
N ALA A 99 -4.25 -3.93 4.74
CA ALA A 99 -3.64 -5.16 4.27
C ALA A 99 -2.61 -4.92 3.14
N SER A 100 -2.86 -3.95 2.26
CA SER A 100 -1.95 -3.58 1.16
C SER A 100 -0.63 -3.02 1.69
N VAL A 101 -0.67 -2.20 2.75
CA VAL A 101 0.55 -1.69 3.40
C VAL A 101 1.38 -2.84 4.00
N VAL A 102 0.73 -3.83 4.60
CA VAL A 102 1.41 -5.03 5.12
C VAL A 102 2.01 -5.85 3.98
N ALA A 103 1.25 -6.08 2.91
CA ALA A 103 1.71 -6.80 1.72
C ALA A 103 2.92 -6.12 1.06
N LEU A 104 2.93 -4.78 1.04
CA LEU A 104 4.08 -4.00 0.60
C LEU A 104 5.29 -4.23 1.52
N GLY A 105 5.07 -4.23 2.84
CA GLY A 105 6.10 -4.59 3.82
C GLY A 105 6.70 -5.98 3.58
N ILE A 106 5.85 -6.99 3.35
CA ILE A 106 6.28 -8.36 3.00
C ILE A 106 7.08 -8.36 1.69
N SER A 107 6.63 -7.62 0.68
CA SER A 107 7.30 -7.52 -0.62
C SER A 107 8.72 -6.94 -0.48
N TYR A 108 8.91 -5.95 0.40
CA TYR A 108 10.24 -5.43 0.75
C TYR A 108 11.07 -6.38 1.63
N GLY A 109 10.43 -7.25 2.41
CA GLY A 109 11.10 -8.30 3.19
C GLY A 109 11.59 -9.49 2.35
N LEU A 110 10.94 -9.77 1.22
CA LEU A 110 11.28 -10.89 0.33
C LEU A 110 12.73 -10.86 -0.22
N PRO A 111 13.28 -9.72 -0.71
CA PRO A 111 14.69 -9.64 -1.09
C PRO A 111 15.65 -9.85 0.09
N ILE A 112 15.27 -9.42 1.30
CA ILE A 112 16.04 -9.65 2.52
C ILE A 112 16.06 -11.14 2.88
N PHE A 113 14.90 -11.79 2.80
CA PHE A 113 14.76 -13.21 3.07
C PHE A 113 15.55 -14.07 2.07
N THR A 114 15.42 -13.78 0.77
CA THR A 114 16.18 -14.49 -0.28
C THR A 114 17.69 -14.28 -0.14
N LEU A 115 18.13 -13.10 0.29
CA LEU A 115 19.52 -12.83 0.64
C LEU A 115 20.00 -13.68 1.84
N LEU A 116 19.17 -13.83 2.88
CA LEU A 116 19.50 -14.66 4.04
C LEU A 116 19.56 -16.15 3.68
N LEU A 117 18.64 -16.64 2.84
CA LEU A 117 18.60 -18.04 2.41
C LEU A 117 19.74 -18.41 1.45
N ARG A 118 20.03 -17.56 0.46
CA ARG A 118 21.04 -17.86 -0.58
C ARG A 118 22.47 -17.62 -0.11
N GLY A 119 22.63 -16.90 1.00
CA GLY A 119 23.92 -16.48 1.54
C GLY A 119 24.49 -15.29 0.77
N ARG A 120 25.26 -14.46 1.49
CA ARG A 120 25.88 -13.23 0.97
C ARG A 120 26.89 -13.46 -0.17
N SER A 121 27.16 -14.70 -0.53
CA SER A 121 28.12 -15.13 -1.57
C SER A 121 27.61 -14.96 -3.00
N PHE A 122 26.30 -14.77 -3.21
CA PHE A 122 25.71 -14.65 -4.55
C PHE A 122 25.58 -13.20 -5.06
N LEU A 123 25.88 -12.18 -4.24
CA LEU A 123 25.81 -10.78 -4.64
C LEU A 123 27.19 -10.23 -5.05
N PRO A 124 27.27 -9.41 -6.11
CA PRO A 124 28.46 -8.62 -6.39
C PRO A 124 28.81 -7.74 -5.18
N LYS A 125 30.10 -7.45 -4.95
CA LYS A 125 30.58 -6.66 -3.80
C LYS A 125 29.78 -5.35 -3.69
N ALA A 126 28.89 -5.27 -2.70
CA ALA A 126 28.11 -4.07 -2.44
C ALA A 126 29.03 -2.92 -2.00
N ALA A 127 28.87 -1.74 -2.62
CA ALA A 127 29.66 -0.54 -2.31
C ALA A 127 29.52 -0.09 -0.84
N PHE A 128 28.44 -0.50 -0.17
CA PHE A 128 28.22 -0.27 1.25
C PHE A 128 27.83 -1.59 1.94
N SER A 129 28.69 -2.03 2.85
CA SER A 129 28.56 -3.30 3.57
C SER A 129 28.45 -3.01 5.06
N LEU A 130 27.25 -3.12 5.63
CA LEU A 130 27.02 -3.03 7.09
C LEU A 130 27.64 -4.21 7.88
N GLY A 131 28.41 -5.09 7.24
CA GLY A 131 29.09 -6.21 7.89
C GLY A 131 28.12 -7.10 8.66
N ARG A 132 28.43 -7.37 9.94
CA ARG A 132 27.62 -8.20 10.85
C ARG A 132 26.32 -7.54 11.32
N TRP A 133 26.26 -6.21 11.37
CA TRP A 133 25.07 -5.48 11.80
C TRP A 133 23.94 -5.53 10.77
N GLY A 134 24.27 -5.68 9.48
CA GLY A 134 23.26 -5.87 8.43
C GLY A 134 22.42 -7.14 8.62
N LEU A 135 23.02 -8.20 9.16
CA LEU A 135 22.31 -9.45 9.48
C LEU A 135 21.29 -9.26 10.60
N PHE A 136 21.66 -8.55 11.68
CA PHE A 136 20.75 -8.27 12.79
C PHE A 136 19.56 -7.42 12.35
N VAL A 137 19.81 -6.35 11.57
CA VAL A 137 18.75 -5.49 11.04
C VAL A 137 17.81 -6.26 10.11
N ASN A 138 18.34 -7.16 9.29
CA ASN A 138 17.55 -8.03 8.42
C ASN A 138 16.61 -8.97 9.21
N TYR A 139 17.12 -9.61 10.28
CA TYR A 139 16.29 -10.44 11.17
C TYR A 139 15.22 -9.62 11.89
N LEU A 140 15.59 -8.44 12.40
CA LEU A 140 14.65 -7.54 13.06
C LEU A 140 13.52 -7.13 12.10
N GLY A 141 13.86 -6.74 10.87
CA GLY A 141 12.89 -6.38 9.82
C GLY A 141 11.95 -7.54 9.47
N LEU A 142 12.48 -8.75 9.30
CA LEU A 142 11.66 -9.95 9.06
C LEU A 142 10.74 -10.28 10.23
N SER A 143 11.25 -10.18 11.47
CA SER A 143 10.44 -10.42 12.67
C SER A 143 9.32 -9.39 12.79
N PHE A 144 9.59 -8.13 12.43
CA PHE A 144 8.60 -7.06 12.43
C PHE A 144 7.50 -7.30 11.38
N ILE A 145 7.87 -7.69 10.16
CA ILE A 145 6.92 -8.05 9.09
C ILE A 145 6.06 -9.25 9.49
N LEU A 146 6.65 -10.27 10.12
CA LEU A 146 5.93 -11.44 10.59
C LEU A 146 4.94 -11.07 11.71
N LEU A 147 5.38 -10.22 12.64
CA LEU A 147 4.56 -9.71 13.73
C LEU A 147 3.39 -8.86 13.20
N THR A 148 3.62 -7.94 12.26
CA THR A 148 2.54 -7.15 11.66
C THR A 148 1.56 -8.02 10.89
N THR A 149 2.03 -9.02 10.14
CA THR A 149 1.16 -9.96 9.43
C THR A 149 0.23 -10.72 10.39
N ILE A 150 0.76 -11.22 11.51
CA ILE A 150 -0.04 -11.91 12.53
C ILE A 150 -1.03 -10.95 13.16
N LEU A 151 -0.61 -9.74 13.55
CA LEU A 151 -1.48 -8.73 14.15
C LEU A 151 -2.63 -8.31 13.23
N PHE A 152 -2.44 -8.31 11.91
CA PHE A 152 -3.49 -8.02 10.95
C PHE A 152 -4.41 -9.21 10.68
N LEU A 153 -3.89 -10.44 10.81
CA LEU A 153 -4.71 -11.66 10.73
C LEU A 153 -5.61 -11.82 11.97
N PHE A 154 -5.19 -11.27 13.11
CA PHE A 154 -6.05 -11.07 14.27
C PHE A 154 -6.96 -9.85 14.02
N PRO A 155 -8.27 -10.02 13.88
CA PRO A 155 -9.16 -8.91 13.58
C PRO A 155 -9.11 -7.86 14.70
N ALA A 156 -8.68 -6.65 14.36
CA ALA A 156 -8.77 -5.48 15.25
C ALA A 156 -10.23 -5.03 15.48
N HIS A 157 -11.20 -5.64 14.79
CA HIS A 157 -12.61 -5.53 15.14
C HIS A 157 -12.98 -6.60 16.16
N ARG A 158 -12.86 -6.24 17.44
CA ARG A 158 -13.99 -6.54 18.32
C ARG A 158 -15.16 -5.74 17.75
N VAL A 159 -16.18 -6.44 17.27
CA VAL A 159 -17.54 -5.89 17.25
C VAL A 159 -17.86 -5.52 18.70
N VAL A 160 -17.57 -4.29 19.10
CA VAL A 160 -18.41 -3.66 20.11
C VAL A 160 -19.56 -3.11 19.31
N ASP A 161 -20.62 -3.92 19.21
CA ASP A 161 -21.94 -3.44 18.83
C ASP A 161 -22.32 -2.30 19.78
N ALA A 162 -22.00 -1.06 19.39
CA ALA A 162 -22.49 0.13 20.09
C ALA A 162 -24.02 0.27 19.97
N SER A 163 -24.66 -0.50 19.09
CA SER A 163 -26.10 -0.69 19.00
C SER A 163 -26.69 -1.52 20.15
N SER A 164 -25.88 -2.28 20.88
CA SER A 164 -26.29 -2.93 22.15
C SER A 164 -25.99 -2.07 23.39
N MET A 165 -25.12 -1.06 23.27
CA MET A 165 -24.76 -0.18 24.40
C MET A 165 -25.70 1.04 24.55
N SER A 166 -26.40 1.46 23.49
CA SER A 166 -27.34 2.60 23.57
C SER A 166 -28.71 2.23 24.12
N MET A 167 -29.13 0.95 24.06
CA MET A 167 -30.41 0.50 24.63
C MET A 167 -30.35 0.20 26.13
N ASP A 168 -29.16 -0.06 26.67
CA ASP A 168 -28.98 -0.35 28.11
C ASP A 168 -28.81 0.93 28.95
N PHE A 169 -28.25 2.00 28.35
CA PHE A 169 -28.05 3.28 29.04
C PHE A 169 -29.34 4.13 29.19
N ILE A 170 -30.35 3.92 28.33
CA ILE A 170 -31.60 4.71 28.33
C ILE A 170 -32.68 4.10 29.26
N LEU A 171 -32.51 2.86 29.75
CA LEU A 171 -33.50 2.20 30.62
C LEU A 171 -33.22 2.31 32.13
N HIS A 172 -32.12 2.97 32.54
CA HIS A 172 -31.75 3.03 33.96
C HIS A 172 -31.36 4.43 34.48
N HIS A 173 -31.78 5.51 33.79
CA HIS A 173 -31.67 6.87 34.35
C HIS A 173 -32.74 7.86 33.88
#